data_AF-A0A927NHT4-F1
#
_entry.id   AF-A0A927NHT4-F1
#
_cell.length_a   1.000
_cell.length_b   1.000
_cell.length_c   1.000
_cell.angle_alpha   90.00
_cell.angle_beta   90.00
_cell.angle_gamma   90.00
#
_symmetry.space_group_name_H-M   'P 1'
#
loop_
_entity.id
_entity.type
_entity.pdbx_description
1 polymer ?
#
loop_
_entity_poly.entity_id
_entity_poly.type
_entity_poly.pdbx_seq_one_letter_code
_entity_poly.pdbx_strand_id
1 'polypeptide(L)'
;MARNKRKQGDGTMRLRKDGRWEGRIVVEYDEKGIPKTKSVLAKTKAECEEKLKALRDKLGKSVERFKPDMPFGQWIDFWYQTYCQPALRETTKDSYKNIIYNHIIPTIGHIPLNKLTQNDLQQFYAKMKRQGRLQHAEKHGTGLSDRFVRSCHAHCRSALQRAVTEGLITKNPSLGCKLPPKKGREMQVLTPAEIERFLARAREEGYYELFLLELSTGMRRGEILGLKWTDLNLADGSLRISRQVVTAGNELIVQQPKTKSSIRTILLPPYMVEVLAEMKEKKTCDWMFPSPVKEGEPRNPTSLLHRFKLILQRSGCKDIRFHDLRHTFATMAIENGMDVKTLSGIIGHISAETTLNIYSHITDTMRVQASVKIDRKIGGTNAEMPEPKNEPSKTVSSEIDGFFEPYKPKIRKSGTGCIYQVNENLWEGSFYPRLPGGKRKKFNVYAKTREKCEKKLAKMIAEKKAEIAKMKQAQKKG
;
A
#
# COMPACT_ATOMS: atom_id res chain seq x y z
N MET A 1 38.09 -4.79 -5.21
CA MET A 1 37.26 -5.67 -6.06
C MET A 1 36.51 -6.66 -5.18
N ALA A 2 35.19 -6.53 -5.06
CA ALA A 2 34.39 -7.29 -4.11
C ALA A 2 34.17 -8.75 -4.59
N ARG A 3 34.50 -9.70 -3.72
CA ARG A 3 34.41 -11.14 -3.95
C ARG A 3 32.93 -11.55 -3.95
N ASN A 4 32.39 -11.81 -5.13
CA ASN A 4 31.01 -12.26 -5.33
C ASN A 4 30.77 -13.57 -4.55
N LYS A 5 29.85 -13.55 -3.58
CA LYS A 5 29.48 -14.71 -2.78
C LYS A 5 28.58 -15.62 -3.66
N ARG A 6 29.12 -16.76 -4.11
CA ARG A 6 28.45 -17.70 -5.03
C ARG A 6 27.23 -18.36 -4.38
N LYS A 7 26.21 -18.69 -5.19
CA LYS A 7 24.96 -19.32 -4.75
C LYS A 7 25.22 -20.76 -4.27
N GLN A 8 24.47 -21.22 -3.27
CA GLN A 8 24.55 -22.61 -2.79
C GLN A 8 24.22 -23.58 -3.95
N GLY A 9 25.11 -24.55 -4.20
CA GLY A 9 24.98 -25.55 -5.28
C GLY A 9 25.95 -25.39 -6.47
N ASP A 10 26.68 -24.28 -6.57
CA ASP A 10 27.51 -23.95 -7.76
C ASP A 10 28.81 -24.76 -7.92
N GLY A 11 29.07 -25.75 -7.07
CA GLY A 11 30.29 -26.56 -7.10
C GLY A 11 31.56 -25.77 -6.79
N THR A 12 32.57 -26.48 -6.28
CA THR A 12 33.89 -25.89 -5.95
C THR A 12 34.92 -26.31 -6.97
N MET A 13 35.64 -25.34 -7.54
CA MET A 13 36.79 -25.58 -8.41
C MET A 13 38.06 -25.16 -7.70
N ARG A 14 39.06 -26.04 -7.66
CA ARG A 14 40.36 -25.76 -7.05
C ARG A 14 41.50 -26.40 -7.85
N LEU A 15 42.66 -25.78 -7.79
CA LEU A 15 43.91 -26.35 -8.30
C LEU A 15 44.49 -27.27 -7.22
N ARG A 16 44.78 -28.52 -7.56
CA ARG A 16 45.41 -29.48 -6.65
C ARG A 16 46.94 -29.33 -6.68
N LYS A 17 47.60 -29.88 -5.67
CA LYS A 17 49.07 -29.88 -5.54
C LYS A 17 49.79 -30.62 -6.68
N ASP A 18 49.08 -31.50 -7.40
CA ASP A 18 49.58 -32.26 -8.56
C ASP A 18 49.40 -31.54 -9.91
N GLY A 19 49.07 -30.24 -9.89
CA GLY A 19 48.93 -29.40 -11.09
C GLY A 19 47.62 -29.56 -11.87
N ARG A 20 46.71 -30.44 -11.44
CA ARG A 20 45.39 -30.64 -12.08
C ARG A 20 44.29 -29.81 -11.42
N TRP A 21 43.34 -29.36 -12.23
CA TRP A 21 42.11 -28.70 -11.79
C TRP A 21 41.06 -29.74 -11.37
N GLU A 22 40.49 -29.56 -10.17
CA GLU A 22 39.41 -30.38 -9.63
C GLU A 22 38.13 -29.56 -9.52
N GLY A 23 37.07 -30.00 -10.19
CA GLY A 23 35.71 -29.47 -10.04
C GLY A 23 34.85 -30.46 -9.26
N ARG A 24 34.16 -30.02 -8.21
CA ARG A 24 33.25 -30.85 -7.40
C ARG A 24 31.82 -30.37 -7.50
N ILE A 25 30.88 -31.31 -7.60
CA ILE A 25 29.45 -31.05 -7.48
C ILE A 25 28.86 -31.89 -6.34
N VAL A 26 28.00 -31.29 -5.53
CA VAL A 26 27.20 -32.02 -4.52
C VAL A 26 26.05 -32.68 -5.26
N VAL A 27 25.92 -34.00 -5.11
CA VAL A 27 24.89 -34.79 -5.82
C VAL A 27 23.73 -35.12 -4.88
N GLU A 28 24.04 -35.47 -3.62
CA GLU A 28 23.07 -35.86 -2.59
C GLU A 28 23.56 -35.42 -1.21
N TYR A 29 22.65 -35.43 -0.22
CA TYR A 29 22.98 -35.35 1.20
C TYR A 29 22.58 -36.68 1.86
N ASP A 30 23.42 -37.20 2.75
CA ASP A 30 23.05 -38.39 3.52
C ASP A 30 22.01 -38.07 4.62
N GLU A 31 21.48 -39.11 5.29
CA GLU A 31 20.49 -38.98 6.38
C GLU A 31 20.98 -38.14 7.58
N LYS A 32 22.29 -37.83 7.63
CA LYS A 32 22.95 -37.01 8.66
C LYS A 32 23.30 -35.60 8.14
N GLY A 33 22.87 -35.24 6.93
CA GLY A 33 23.07 -33.93 6.32
C GLY A 33 24.47 -33.68 5.74
N ILE A 34 25.27 -34.72 5.53
CA ILE A 34 26.62 -34.62 4.97
C ILE A 34 26.56 -34.70 3.43
N PRO A 35 27.18 -33.76 2.68
CA PRO A 35 27.10 -33.72 1.23
C PRO A 35 27.94 -34.83 0.57
N LYS A 36 27.32 -35.71 -0.21
CA LYS A 36 27.99 -36.63 -1.13
C LYS A 36 28.34 -35.91 -2.42
N THR A 37 29.64 -35.77 -2.69
CA THR A 37 30.14 -35.04 -3.87
C THR A 37 30.73 -35.95 -4.93
N LYS A 38 30.49 -35.65 -6.21
CA LYS A 38 31.25 -36.22 -7.35
C LYS A 38 32.25 -35.18 -7.87
N SER A 39 33.43 -35.62 -8.31
CA SER A 39 34.49 -34.74 -8.80
C SER A 39 34.91 -35.09 -10.23
N VAL A 40 35.40 -34.08 -10.96
CA VAL A 40 36.05 -34.19 -12.27
C VAL A 40 37.44 -33.58 -12.19
N LEU A 41 38.39 -34.16 -12.93
CA LEU A 41 39.77 -33.69 -13.00
C LEU A 41 40.14 -33.33 -14.46
N ALA A 42 40.88 -32.23 -14.63
CA ALA A 42 41.40 -31.82 -15.93
C ALA A 42 42.75 -31.09 -15.79
N LYS A 43 43.52 -31.02 -16.89
CA LYS A 43 44.83 -30.33 -16.88
C LYS A 43 44.68 -28.82 -16.94
N THR A 44 43.64 -28.33 -17.62
CA THR A 44 43.35 -26.90 -17.72
C THR A 44 42.05 -26.54 -17.02
N LYS A 45 41.91 -25.26 -16.64
CA LYS A 45 40.71 -24.75 -15.98
C LYS A 45 39.47 -24.84 -16.89
N ALA A 46 39.63 -24.49 -18.17
CA ALA A 46 38.55 -24.51 -19.16
C ALA A 46 38.02 -25.94 -19.41
N GLU A 47 38.94 -26.90 -19.56
CA GLU A 47 38.57 -28.32 -19.72
C GLU A 47 37.89 -28.87 -18.45
N CYS A 48 38.29 -28.40 -17.26
CA CYS A 48 37.63 -28.73 -16.00
C CYS A 48 36.20 -28.17 -15.95
N GLU A 49 35.99 -26.93 -16.41
CA GLU A 49 34.67 -26.30 -16.50
C GLU A 49 33.74 -27.03 -17.46
N GLU A 50 34.23 -27.43 -18.63
CA GLU A 50 33.46 -28.22 -19.60
C GLU A 50 33.12 -29.60 -19.07
N LYS A 51 34.07 -30.31 -18.46
CA LYS A 51 33.79 -31.61 -17.83
C LYS A 51 32.82 -31.49 -16.65
N LEU A 52 32.89 -30.40 -15.89
CA LEU A 52 31.96 -30.13 -14.79
C LEU A 52 30.56 -29.77 -15.31
N LYS A 53 30.47 -29.05 -16.42
CA LYS A 53 29.21 -28.75 -17.13
C LYS A 53 28.60 -30.01 -17.74
N ALA A 54 29.39 -30.85 -18.41
CA ALA A 54 28.94 -32.14 -18.91
C ALA A 54 28.50 -33.08 -17.78
N LEU A 55 29.19 -33.08 -16.62
CA LEU A 55 28.77 -33.82 -15.44
C LEU A 55 27.43 -33.31 -14.90
N ARG A 56 27.19 -31.99 -14.89
CA ARG A 56 25.90 -31.38 -14.53
C ARG A 56 24.79 -31.78 -15.48
N ASP A 57 25.06 -31.72 -16.78
CA ASP A 57 24.06 -32.03 -17.81
C ASP A 57 23.73 -33.53 -17.79
N LYS A 58 24.72 -34.40 -17.55
CA LYS A 58 24.56 -35.85 -17.45
C LYS A 58 23.89 -36.31 -16.15
N LEU A 59 24.06 -35.57 -15.05
CA LEU A 59 23.33 -35.78 -13.80
C LEU A 59 21.90 -35.22 -13.86
N GLY A 60 21.56 -34.47 -14.93
CA GLY A 60 20.40 -33.59 -14.95
C GLY A 60 20.51 -32.50 -13.89
N LYS A 61 19.74 -31.42 -14.02
CA LYS A 61 19.37 -30.69 -12.80
C LYS A 61 18.72 -31.74 -11.90
N SER A 62 19.32 -32.07 -10.77
CA SER A 62 18.61 -32.70 -9.67
C SER A 62 17.58 -31.68 -9.17
N VAL A 63 16.54 -31.47 -9.97
CA VAL A 63 15.22 -31.12 -9.46
C VAL A 63 14.83 -32.43 -8.83
N GLU A 64 14.80 -32.50 -7.49
CA GLU A 64 14.01 -33.52 -6.82
C GLU A 64 12.70 -33.60 -7.60
N ARG A 65 12.44 -34.71 -8.29
CA ARG A 65 11.23 -34.84 -9.09
C ARG A 65 10.08 -34.66 -8.10
N PHE A 66 9.45 -33.49 -8.14
CA PHE A 66 8.28 -33.22 -7.31
C PHE A 66 7.29 -34.33 -7.59
N LYS A 67 6.84 -35.00 -6.53
CA LYS A 67 5.93 -36.12 -6.65
C LYS A 67 4.49 -35.64 -6.45
N PRO A 68 3.49 -36.28 -7.07
CA PRO A 68 2.09 -35.92 -6.88
C PRO A 68 1.61 -35.98 -5.41
N ASP A 69 2.27 -36.76 -4.55
CA ASP A 69 1.96 -36.92 -3.13
C ASP A 69 2.60 -35.84 -2.23
N MET A 70 3.36 -34.89 -2.78
CA MET A 70 3.93 -33.79 -2.01
C MET A 70 2.81 -32.92 -1.38
N PRO A 71 3.00 -32.42 -0.15
CA PRO A 71 2.07 -31.47 0.45
C PRO A 71 1.93 -30.19 -0.38
N PHE A 72 0.71 -29.71 -0.56
CA PHE A 72 0.41 -28.48 -1.31
C PHE A 72 1.17 -27.26 -0.78
N GLY A 73 1.44 -27.23 0.53
CA GLY A 73 2.19 -26.17 1.20
C GLY A 73 3.63 -26.05 0.72
N GLN A 74 4.30 -27.19 0.48
CA GLN A 74 5.65 -27.22 -0.08
C GLN A 74 5.64 -26.77 -1.54
N TRP A 75 4.65 -27.22 -2.31
CA TRP A 75 4.49 -26.82 -3.70
C TRP A 75 4.24 -25.32 -3.85
N ILE A 76 3.30 -24.75 -3.09
CA ILE A 76 2.96 -23.31 -3.22
C ILE A 76 4.11 -22.42 -2.74
N ASP A 77 4.89 -22.87 -1.76
CA ASP A 77 6.11 -22.19 -1.34
C ASP A 77 7.17 -22.19 -2.46
N PHE A 78 7.47 -23.36 -3.03
CA PHE A 78 8.37 -23.46 -4.19
C PHE A 78 7.87 -22.62 -5.37
N TRP A 79 6.57 -22.69 -5.67
CA TRP A 79 5.94 -21.89 -6.72
C TRP A 79 6.17 -20.39 -6.51
N TYR A 80 5.99 -19.92 -5.27
CA TYR A 80 6.21 -18.53 -4.93
C TYR A 80 7.67 -18.14 -5.03
N GLN A 81 8.59 -18.88 -4.40
CA GLN A 81 10.01 -18.53 -4.37
C GLN A 81 10.66 -18.57 -5.76
N THR A 82 10.31 -19.55 -6.58
CA THR A 82 10.94 -19.76 -7.89
C THR A 82 10.30 -18.94 -9.00
N TYR A 83 8.95 -18.91 -9.09
CA TYR A 83 8.27 -18.33 -10.25
C TYR A 83 7.73 -16.91 -10.00
N CYS A 84 7.45 -16.55 -8.75
CA CYS A 84 6.83 -15.26 -8.43
C CYS A 84 7.85 -14.27 -7.86
N GLN A 85 8.46 -14.61 -6.72
CA GLN A 85 9.29 -13.73 -5.90
C GLN A 85 10.36 -12.94 -6.68
N PRO A 86 11.08 -13.52 -7.68
CA PRO A 86 12.13 -12.79 -8.39
C PRO A 86 11.61 -11.60 -9.20
N ALA A 87 10.36 -11.65 -9.67
CA ALA A 87 9.75 -10.61 -10.49
C ALA A 87 8.89 -9.60 -9.69
N LEU A 88 8.70 -9.83 -8.38
CA LEU A 88 7.79 -9.03 -7.55
C LEU A 88 8.50 -7.85 -6.87
N ARG A 89 7.78 -6.73 -6.73
CA ARG A 89 8.19 -5.60 -5.87
C ARG A 89 7.97 -5.94 -4.40
N GLU A 90 8.69 -5.29 -3.50
CA GLU A 90 8.72 -5.63 -2.08
C GLU A 90 7.33 -5.64 -1.42
N THR A 91 6.54 -4.59 -1.62
CA THR A 91 5.16 -4.52 -1.09
C THR A 91 4.24 -5.63 -1.63
N THR A 92 4.52 -6.12 -2.84
CA THR A 92 3.78 -7.25 -3.42
C THR A 92 4.26 -8.56 -2.81
N LYS A 93 5.56 -8.72 -2.55
CA LYS A 93 6.10 -9.86 -1.79
C LYS A 93 5.46 -9.97 -0.41
N ASP A 94 5.32 -8.85 0.31
CA ASP A 94 4.66 -8.85 1.63
C ASP A 94 3.22 -9.37 1.55
N SER A 95 2.48 -8.96 0.52
CA SER A 95 1.11 -9.43 0.28
C SER A 95 1.06 -10.94 -0.03
N TYR A 96 1.97 -11.43 -0.88
CA TYR A 96 2.09 -12.85 -1.19
C TYR A 96 2.47 -13.66 0.05
N LYS A 97 3.50 -13.24 0.79
CA LYS A 97 3.95 -13.87 2.03
C LYS A 97 2.79 -13.98 3.03
N ASN A 98 2.05 -12.90 3.23
CA ASN A 98 0.91 -12.92 4.14
C ASN A 98 -0.15 -13.93 3.70
N ILE A 99 -0.53 -13.95 2.42
CA ILE A 99 -1.51 -14.90 1.89
C ILE A 99 -1.02 -16.35 2.02
N ILE A 100 0.22 -16.62 1.62
CA ILE A 100 0.76 -17.98 1.51
C ILE A 100 1.09 -18.53 2.90
N TYR A 101 1.95 -17.85 3.66
CA TYR A 101 2.49 -18.38 4.91
C TYR A 101 1.53 -18.23 6.09
N ASN A 102 0.68 -17.20 6.11
CA ASN A 102 -0.21 -16.96 7.25
C ASN A 102 -1.62 -17.54 7.05
N HIS A 103 -2.06 -17.77 5.81
CA HIS A 103 -3.43 -18.23 5.55
C HIS A 103 -3.49 -19.57 4.81
N ILE A 104 -2.79 -19.73 3.68
CA ILE A 104 -2.91 -20.94 2.85
C ILE A 104 -2.20 -22.13 3.51
N ILE A 105 -0.89 -22.01 3.75
CA ILE A 105 -0.06 -23.11 4.28
C ILE A 105 -0.60 -23.64 5.61
N PRO A 106 -0.93 -22.79 6.61
CA PRO A 106 -1.42 -23.29 7.90
C PRO A 106 -2.78 -23.99 7.81
N THR A 107 -3.59 -23.72 6.78
CA THR A 107 -4.95 -24.25 6.70
C THR A 107 -5.07 -25.48 5.82
N ILE A 108 -4.46 -25.47 4.63
CA ILE A 108 -4.59 -26.55 3.63
C ILE A 108 -3.24 -27.02 3.08
N GLY A 109 -2.12 -26.48 3.58
CA GLY A 109 -0.79 -26.82 3.07
C GLY A 109 -0.34 -28.25 3.36
N HIS A 110 -0.92 -28.92 4.35
CA HIS A 110 -0.61 -30.30 4.69
C HIS A 110 -1.25 -31.32 3.73
N ILE A 111 -2.25 -30.92 2.93
CA ILE A 111 -2.97 -31.81 2.01
C ILE A 111 -2.06 -32.14 0.81
N PRO A 112 -1.85 -33.42 0.46
CA PRO A 112 -1.11 -33.81 -0.74
C PRO A 112 -1.72 -33.24 -2.03
N LEU A 113 -0.89 -32.84 -3.00
CA LEU A 113 -1.33 -32.24 -4.27
C LEU A 113 -2.36 -33.11 -5.02
N ASN A 114 -2.10 -34.41 -5.13
CA ASN A 114 -2.98 -35.37 -5.78
C ASN A 114 -4.28 -35.68 -5.02
N LYS A 115 -4.37 -35.29 -3.74
CA LYS A 115 -5.57 -35.46 -2.90
C LYS A 115 -6.33 -34.15 -2.66
N LEU A 116 -5.76 -33.01 -3.03
CA LEU A 116 -6.40 -31.71 -2.84
C LEU A 116 -7.62 -31.59 -3.75
N THR A 117 -8.81 -31.47 -3.14
CA THR A 117 -10.08 -31.41 -3.88
C THR A 117 -10.63 -29.98 -3.96
N GLN A 118 -11.61 -29.79 -4.85
CA GLN A 118 -12.40 -28.56 -4.91
C GLN A 118 -13.15 -28.30 -3.58
N ASN A 119 -13.60 -29.35 -2.90
CA ASN A 119 -14.30 -29.23 -1.62
C ASN A 119 -13.38 -28.69 -0.52
N ASP A 120 -12.13 -29.13 -0.45
CA ASP A 120 -11.14 -28.63 0.51
C ASP A 120 -10.90 -27.13 0.33
N LEU A 121 -10.77 -26.68 -0.92
CA LEU A 121 -10.65 -25.26 -1.26
C LEU A 121 -11.92 -24.47 -0.89
N GLN A 122 -13.09 -25.03 -1.15
CA GLN A 122 -14.37 -24.39 -0.80
C GLN A 122 -14.53 -24.24 0.72
N GLN A 123 -14.19 -25.29 1.49
CA GLN A 123 -14.19 -25.26 2.96
C GLN A 123 -13.17 -24.26 3.49
N PHE A 124 -11.98 -24.20 2.89
CA PHE A 124 -10.97 -23.20 3.22
C PHE A 124 -11.49 -21.77 3.03
N TYR A 125 -12.14 -21.48 1.90
CA TYR A 125 -12.73 -20.15 1.63
C TYR A 125 -13.85 -19.81 2.61
N ALA A 126 -14.71 -20.80 2.93
CA ALA A 126 -15.77 -20.61 3.93
C ALA A 126 -15.20 -20.35 5.33
N LYS A 127 -14.15 -21.09 5.74
CA LYS A 127 -13.45 -20.89 7.03
C LYS A 127 -12.82 -19.50 7.10
N MET A 128 -12.17 -19.04 6.04
CA MET A 128 -11.61 -17.68 5.99
C MET A 128 -12.68 -16.60 6.17
N LYS A 129 -13.85 -16.78 5.55
CA LYS A 129 -14.97 -15.83 5.67
C LYS A 129 -15.60 -15.80 7.06
N ARG A 130 -15.54 -16.90 7.83
CA ARG A 130 -16.06 -16.97 9.21
C ARG A 130 -15.04 -16.50 10.25
N GLN A 131 -13.80 -16.96 10.15
CA GLN A 131 -12.79 -16.79 11.22
C GLN A 131 -11.33 -16.68 10.73
N GLY A 132 -11.11 -16.20 9.51
CA GLY A 132 -9.75 -16.11 8.95
C GLY A 132 -8.91 -14.90 9.39
N ARG A 133 -9.47 -13.95 10.14
CA ARG A 133 -8.77 -12.70 10.51
C ARG A 133 -7.80 -12.94 11.68
N LEU A 134 -6.51 -12.72 11.41
CA LEU A 134 -5.43 -12.93 12.39
C LEU A 134 -5.15 -11.70 13.26
N GLN A 135 -5.55 -10.51 12.82
CA GLN A 135 -5.23 -9.24 13.49
C GLN A 135 -6.49 -8.39 13.67
N HIS A 136 -6.60 -7.70 14.81
CA HIS A 136 -7.69 -6.77 15.11
C HIS A 136 -9.10 -7.39 14.95
N ALA A 137 -9.24 -8.67 15.33
CA ALA A 137 -10.51 -9.38 15.24
C ALA A 137 -11.61 -8.73 16.10
N GLU A 138 -11.24 -8.19 17.26
CA GLU A 138 -12.15 -7.44 18.15
C GLU A 138 -12.75 -6.20 17.48
N LYS A 139 -12.01 -5.55 16.56
CA LYS A 139 -12.45 -4.31 15.91
C LYS A 139 -13.23 -4.54 14.63
N HIS A 140 -12.89 -5.59 13.89
CA HIS A 140 -13.37 -5.79 12.51
C HIS A 140 -14.12 -7.12 12.32
N GLY A 141 -14.40 -7.84 13.41
CA GLY A 141 -14.96 -9.19 13.41
C GLY A 141 -13.88 -10.26 13.13
N THR A 142 -14.28 -11.53 13.11
CA THR A 142 -13.35 -12.66 12.91
C THR A 142 -13.14 -13.05 11.44
N GLY A 143 -14.05 -12.68 10.54
CA GLY A 143 -14.06 -13.10 9.14
C GLY A 143 -13.32 -12.20 8.15
N LEU A 144 -12.53 -12.76 7.23
CA LEU A 144 -11.84 -12.01 6.17
C LEU A 144 -12.81 -11.44 5.11
N SER A 145 -12.41 -10.33 4.47
CA SER A 145 -13.20 -9.70 3.41
C SER A 145 -13.31 -10.56 2.15
N ASP A 146 -14.41 -10.41 1.41
CA ASP A 146 -14.64 -11.08 0.11
C ASP A 146 -13.47 -10.89 -0.87
N ARG A 147 -12.89 -9.68 -0.91
CA ARG A 147 -11.70 -9.38 -1.73
C ARG A 147 -10.49 -10.22 -1.33
N PHE A 148 -10.26 -10.39 -0.03
CA PHE A 148 -9.11 -11.14 0.47
C PHE A 148 -9.25 -12.63 0.15
N VAL A 149 -10.44 -13.20 0.35
CA VAL A 149 -10.75 -14.60 -0.04
C VAL A 149 -10.49 -14.81 -1.53
N ARG A 150 -10.91 -13.87 -2.38
CA ARG A 150 -10.62 -13.90 -3.82
C ARG A 150 -9.12 -13.84 -4.12
N SER A 151 -8.34 -13.05 -3.39
CA SER A 151 -6.89 -13.02 -3.53
C SER A 151 -6.25 -14.36 -3.18
N CYS A 152 -6.66 -14.99 -2.07
CA CYS A 152 -6.20 -16.33 -1.70
C CYS A 152 -6.52 -17.35 -2.81
N HIS A 153 -7.75 -17.33 -3.32
CA HIS A 153 -8.13 -18.18 -4.44
C HIS A 153 -7.26 -17.96 -5.67
N ALA A 154 -6.98 -16.71 -6.05
CA ALA A 154 -6.14 -16.41 -7.20
C ALA A 154 -4.72 -16.99 -7.06
N HIS A 155 -4.16 -16.98 -5.84
CA HIS A 155 -2.84 -17.59 -5.56
C HIS A 155 -2.91 -19.12 -5.65
N CYS A 156 -3.89 -19.75 -5.00
CA CYS A 156 -4.12 -21.20 -5.10
C CYS A 156 -4.30 -21.62 -6.56
N ARG A 157 -5.17 -20.93 -7.30
CA ARG A 157 -5.45 -21.22 -8.71
C ARG A 157 -4.20 -21.15 -9.57
N SER A 158 -3.38 -20.11 -9.40
CA SER A 158 -2.16 -19.92 -10.18
C SER A 158 -1.09 -20.97 -9.85
N ALA A 159 -0.91 -21.28 -8.57
CA ALA A 159 0.02 -22.32 -8.12
C ALA A 159 -0.40 -23.72 -8.61
N LEU A 160 -1.69 -24.07 -8.51
CA LEU A 160 -2.22 -25.34 -8.98
C LEU A 160 -2.23 -25.43 -10.51
N GLN A 161 -2.42 -24.31 -11.21
CA GLN A 161 -2.30 -24.29 -12.66
C GLN A 161 -0.87 -24.61 -13.09
N ARG A 162 0.13 -24.07 -12.37
CA ARG A 162 1.53 -24.43 -12.61
C ARG A 162 1.78 -25.91 -12.33
N ALA A 163 1.18 -26.48 -11.28
CA ALA A 163 1.30 -27.92 -10.98
C ALA A 163 0.77 -28.80 -12.12
N VAL A 164 -0.33 -28.39 -12.76
CA VAL A 164 -0.86 -29.06 -13.96
C VAL A 164 0.13 -28.95 -15.12
N THR A 165 0.67 -27.76 -15.39
CA THR A 165 1.64 -27.54 -16.47
C THR A 165 2.92 -28.37 -16.28
N GLU A 166 3.35 -28.59 -15.04
CA GLU A 166 4.53 -29.38 -14.70
C GLU A 166 4.22 -30.88 -14.55
N GLY A 167 2.97 -31.31 -14.84
CA GLY A 167 2.57 -32.71 -14.83
C GLY A 167 2.39 -33.35 -13.46
N LEU A 168 2.35 -32.57 -12.37
CA LEU A 168 2.20 -33.07 -11.00
C LEU A 168 0.77 -33.53 -10.68
N ILE A 169 -0.20 -32.87 -11.32
CA ILE A 169 -1.62 -33.19 -11.20
C ILE A 169 -2.28 -33.05 -12.57
N THR A 170 -3.33 -33.82 -12.83
CA THR A 170 -3.99 -33.85 -14.15
C THR A 170 -4.99 -32.71 -14.36
N LYS A 171 -5.62 -32.23 -13.28
CA LYS A 171 -6.64 -31.17 -13.30
C LYS A 171 -6.41 -30.20 -12.16
N ASN A 172 -6.76 -28.93 -12.38
CA ASN A 172 -6.65 -27.90 -11.36
C ASN A 172 -7.89 -27.92 -10.44
N PRO A 173 -7.79 -28.30 -9.15
CA PRO A 173 -8.94 -28.46 -8.27
C PRO A 173 -9.60 -27.13 -7.88
N SER A 174 -8.96 -25.99 -8.18
CA SER A 174 -9.56 -24.67 -7.94
C SER A 174 -10.62 -24.28 -8.98
N LEU A 175 -10.66 -24.95 -10.12
CA LEU A 175 -11.69 -24.72 -11.14
C LEU A 175 -13.07 -25.08 -10.55
N GLY A 176 -14.07 -24.22 -10.78
CA GLY A 176 -15.43 -24.43 -10.27
C GLY A 176 -15.67 -24.00 -8.81
N CYS A 177 -14.65 -23.57 -8.06
CA CYS A 177 -14.85 -23.01 -6.72
C CYS A 177 -15.79 -21.79 -6.75
N LYS A 178 -16.80 -21.77 -5.86
CA LYS A 178 -17.72 -20.63 -5.73
C LYS A 178 -17.06 -19.53 -4.90
N LEU A 179 -16.80 -18.40 -5.55
CA LEU A 179 -16.18 -17.23 -4.92
C LEU A 179 -17.21 -16.22 -4.44
N PRO A 180 -16.90 -15.47 -3.36
CA PRO A 180 -17.74 -14.34 -2.97
C PRO A 180 -17.93 -13.32 -4.10
N PRO A 181 -19.05 -12.58 -4.11
CA PRO A 181 -19.32 -11.58 -5.14
C PRO A 181 -18.24 -10.49 -5.12
N LYS A 182 -17.93 -9.95 -6.30
CA LYS A 182 -17.02 -8.81 -6.42
C LYS A 182 -17.80 -7.55 -6.05
N LYS A 183 -17.77 -7.16 -4.77
CA LYS A 183 -18.35 -5.89 -4.31
C LYS A 183 -17.35 -4.76 -4.47
N GLY A 184 -17.70 -3.76 -5.28
CA GLY A 184 -17.04 -2.45 -5.24
C GLY A 184 -17.37 -1.73 -3.95
N ARG A 185 -16.46 -0.90 -3.44
CA ARG A 185 -16.83 0.12 -2.45
C ARG A 185 -17.27 1.34 -3.23
N GLU A 186 -18.33 1.97 -2.77
CA GLU A 186 -18.82 3.22 -3.33
C GLU A 186 -17.73 4.31 -3.26
N MET A 187 -17.65 5.10 -4.31
CA MET A 187 -16.76 6.24 -4.41
C MET A 187 -17.33 7.41 -3.60
N GLN A 188 -16.48 8.10 -2.86
CA GLN A 188 -16.90 9.23 -2.05
C GLN A 188 -16.14 10.47 -2.53
N VAL A 189 -16.85 11.55 -2.88
CA VAL A 189 -16.27 12.76 -3.48
C VAL A 189 -16.59 13.95 -2.60
N LEU A 190 -15.59 14.72 -2.16
CA LEU A 190 -15.84 15.93 -1.36
C LEU A 190 -16.64 16.96 -2.18
N THR A 191 -17.62 17.60 -1.54
CA THR A 191 -18.34 18.74 -2.13
C THR A 191 -17.46 20.00 -2.11
N PRO A 192 -17.75 21.04 -2.91
CA PRO A 192 -16.99 22.29 -2.88
C PRO A 192 -16.86 22.91 -1.47
N ALA A 193 -17.96 22.95 -0.71
CA ALA A 193 -17.94 23.46 0.67
C ALA A 193 -17.08 22.60 1.61
N GLU A 194 -17.05 21.27 1.43
CA GLU A 194 -16.16 20.39 2.19
C GLU A 194 -14.69 20.60 1.81
N ILE A 195 -14.39 20.81 0.52
CA ILE A 195 -13.03 21.10 0.04
C ILE A 195 -12.51 22.38 0.69
N GLU A 196 -13.32 23.44 0.74
CA GLU A 196 -12.95 24.71 1.35
C GLU A 196 -12.58 24.53 2.84
N ARG A 197 -13.48 23.92 3.63
CA ARG A 197 -13.21 23.63 5.05
C ARG A 197 -12.00 22.73 5.25
N PHE A 198 -11.83 21.72 4.38
CA PHE A 198 -10.70 20.81 4.42
C PHE A 198 -9.38 21.53 4.14
N LEU A 199 -9.31 22.37 3.12
CA LEU A 199 -8.12 23.15 2.76
C LEU A 199 -7.81 24.24 3.80
N ALA A 200 -8.82 24.91 4.34
CA ALA A 200 -8.66 25.85 5.46
C ALA A 200 -7.99 25.16 6.65
N ARG A 201 -8.48 23.97 7.04
CA ARG A 201 -7.86 23.20 8.13
C ARG A 201 -6.48 22.66 7.77
N ALA A 202 -6.26 22.26 6.52
CA ALA A 202 -4.95 21.82 6.05
C ALA A 202 -3.89 22.93 6.15
N ARG A 203 -4.28 24.20 5.91
CA ARG A 203 -3.40 25.37 6.05
C ARG A 203 -2.89 25.55 7.47
N GLU A 204 -3.78 25.45 8.46
CA GLU A 204 -3.39 25.55 9.87
C GLU A 204 -2.46 24.41 10.33
N GLU A 205 -2.52 23.26 9.67
CA GLU A 205 -1.70 22.09 10.00
C GLU A 205 -0.40 22.01 9.19
N GLY A 206 -0.16 22.91 8.23
CA GLY A 206 1.00 22.90 7.33
C GLY A 206 0.94 21.80 6.26
N TYR A 207 -0.25 21.54 5.71
CA TYR A 207 -0.48 20.56 4.63
C TYR A 207 -1.24 21.15 3.44
N TYR A 208 -1.45 22.47 3.39
CA TYR A 208 -2.25 23.12 2.35
C TYR A 208 -1.75 22.83 0.95
N GLU A 209 -0.46 23.07 0.69
CA GLU A 209 0.17 22.91 -0.62
C GLU A 209 0.11 21.46 -1.10
N LEU A 210 0.25 20.50 -0.19
CA LEU A 210 0.17 19.07 -0.50
C LEU A 210 -1.22 18.67 -0.96
N PHE A 211 -2.26 19.10 -0.23
CA PHE A 211 -3.63 18.73 -0.53
C PHE A 211 -4.21 19.53 -1.68
N LEU A 212 -3.85 20.80 -1.83
CA LEU A 212 -4.19 21.60 -2.99
C LEU A 212 -3.59 20.99 -4.26
N LEU A 213 -2.33 20.55 -4.20
CA LEU A 213 -1.70 19.86 -5.33
C LEU A 213 -2.41 18.54 -5.66
N GLU A 214 -2.81 17.76 -4.65
CA GLU A 214 -3.60 16.54 -4.87
C GLU A 214 -4.92 16.88 -5.58
N LEU A 215 -5.69 17.83 -5.05
CA LEU A 215 -7.01 18.20 -5.56
C LEU A 215 -6.97 18.91 -6.91
N SER A 216 -5.81 19.42 -7.35
CA SER A 216 -5.62 20.07 -8.67
C SER A 216 -5.03 19.14 -9.74
N THR A 217 -4.48 17.99 -9.35
CA THR A 217 -3.75 17.09 -10.28
C THR A 217 -4.22 15.64 -10.21
N GLY A 218 -4.91 15.26 -9.15
CA GLY A 218 -5.30 13.90 -8.84
C GLY A 218 -4.12 12.94 -8.76
N MET A 219 -2.91 13.37 -8.38
CA MET A 219 -1.73 12.48 -8.31
C MET A 219 -1.88 11.36 -7.28
N ARG A 220 -1.19 10.22 -7.45
CA ARG A 220 -1.23 9.16 -6.41
C ARG A 220 -0.45 9.66 -5.20
N ARG A 221 -0.90 9.32 -3.98
CA ARG A 221 -0.20 9.65 -2.73
C ARG A 221 1.32 9.44 -2.80
N GLY A 222 1.75 8.28 -3.30
CA GLY A 222 3.17 7.95 -3.43
C GLY A 222 3.90 8.83 -4.44
N GLU A 223 3.23 9.25 -5.52
CA GLU A 223 3.77 10.15 -6.55
C GLU A 223 3.99 11.55 -5.95
N ILE A 224 3.01 12.09 -5.22
CA ILE A 224 3.12 13.41 -4.55
C ILE A 224 4.29 13.42 -3.58
N LEU A 225 4.35 12.43 -2.70
CA LEU A 225 5.45 12.28 -1.75
C LEU A 225 6.80 11.99 -2.42
N GLY A 226 6.75 11.57 -3.68
CA GLY A 226 7.91 11.39 -4.54
C GLY A 226 8.46 12.67 -5.14
N LEU A 227 7.78 13.81 -5.08
CA LEU A 227 8.22 15.01 -5.81
C LEU A 227 9.48 15.67 -5.22
N LYS A 228 10.39 16.09 -6.10
CA LYS A 228 11.54 16.93 -5.79
C LYS A 228 11.41 18.27 -6.50
N TRP A 229 12.10 19.29 -6.00
CA TRP A 229 12.10 20.63 -6.62
C TRP A 229 12.68 20.63 -8.05
N THR A 230 13.54 19.66 -8.39
CA THR A 230 14.07 19.48 -9.75
C THR A 230 13.03 18.98 -10.75
N ASP A 231 11.89 18.47 -10.27
CA ASP A 231 10.81 18.00 -11.14
C ASP A 231 9.87 19.13 -11.59
N LEU A 232 9.94 20.31 -10.96
CA LEU A 232 9.08 21.46 -11.23
C LEU A 232 9.86 22.52 -12.03
N ASN A 233 9.34 22.83 -13.22
CA ASN A 233 9.75 24.01 -13.96
C ASN A 233 8.79 25.17 -13.63
N LEU A 234 9.32 26.22 -13.01
CA LEU A 234 8.53 27.41 -12.65
C LEU A 234 8.24 28.32 -13.83
N ALA A 235 9.00 28.22 -14.94
CA ALA A 235 8.83 29.10 -16.09
C ALA A 235 7.60 28.73 -16.93
N ASP A 236 7.33 27.44 -17.09
CA ASP A 236 6.20 26.92 -17.90
C ASP A 236 5.16 26.18 -17.06
N GLY A 237 5.35 26.08 -15.73
CA GLY A 237 4.45 25.38 -14.82
C GLY A 237 4.44 23.86 -14.98
N SER A 238 5.41 23.27 -15.69
CA SER A 238 5.45 21.83 -15.92
C SER A 238 6.00 21.07 -14.70
N LEU A 239 5.28 20.01 -14.30
CA LEU A 239 5.65 19.13 -13.19
C LEU A 239 5.85 17.69 -13.69
N ARG A 240 7.09 17.20 -13.57
CA ARG A 240 7.48 15.85 -14.00
C ARG A 240 7.27 14.82 -12.90
N ILE A 241 6.35 13.89 -13.12
CA ILE A 241 6.08 12.78 -12.22
C ILE A 241 6.89 11.57 -12.69
N SER A 242 7.95 11.21 -11.97
CA SER A 242 8.87 10.13 -12.38
C SER A 242 9.19 9.12 -11.27
N ARG A 243 8.77 9.41 -10.04
CA ARG A 243 9.14 8.66 -8.84
C ARG A 243 7.93 8.51 -7.92
N GLN A 244 7.97 7.51 -7.06
CA GLN A 244 6.99 7.32 -5.99
C GLN A 244 7.67 6.85 -4.71
N VAL A 245 7.10 7.24 -3.58
CA VAL A 245 7.47 6.77 -2.25
C VAL A 245 6.46 5.72 -1.80
N VAL A 246 6.98 4.55 -1.43
CA VAL A 246 6.19 3.46 -0.82
C VAL A 246 6.80 3.06 0.52
N THR A 247 5.98 2.44 1.36
CA THR A 247 6.45 1.84 2.61
C THR A 247 6.37 0.33 2.47
N ALA A 248 7.49 -0.36 2.68
CA ALA A 248 7.56 -1.81 2.78
C ALA A 248 8.09 -2.15 4.18
N GLY A 249 7.31 -2.85 4.99
CA GLY A 249 7.58 -2.98 6.42
C GLY A 249 7.74 -1.61 7.10
N ASN A 250 8.92 -1.37 7.68
CA ASN A 250 9.28 -0.11 8.35
C ASN A 250 10.16 0.81 7.50
N GLU A 251 10.45 0.43 6.25
CA GLU A 251 11.38 1.16 5.39
C GLU A 251 10.64 1.99 4.35
N LEU A 252 11.17 3.18 4.09
CA LEU A 252 10.75 4.04 2.99
C LEU A 252 11.57 3.68 1.75
N ILE A 253 10.86 3.31 0.68
CA ILE A 253 11.47 2.96 -0.59
C ILE A 253 11.06 4.00 -1.61
N VAL A 254 12.04 4.68 -2.19
CA VAL A 254 11.88 5.52 -3.37
C VAL A 254 12.10 4.64 -4.60
N GLN A 255 11.11 4.56 -5.47
CA GLN A 255 11.18 3.75 -6.68
C GLN A 255 10.48 4.43 -7.84
N GLN A 256 10.79 4.00 -9.07
CA GLN A 256 10.02 4.44 -10.22
C GLN A 256 8.59 3.85 -10.21
N PRO A 257 7.62 4.53 -10.84
CA PRO A 257 6.29 3.98 -11.07
C PRO A 257 6.29 2.61 -11.75
N LYS A 258 5.18 1.87 -11.63
CA LYS A 258 5.08 0.50 -12.19
C LYS A 258 4.99 0.50 -13.72
N THR A 259 4.35 1.52 -14.28
CA THR A 259 4.06 1.59 -15.72
C THR A 259 4.70 2.81 -16.33
N LYS A 260 5.07 2.72 -17.60
CA LYS A 260 5.58 3.87 -18.38
C LYS A 260 4.57 5.02 -18.37
N SER A 261 3.27 4.75 -18.49
CA SER A 261 2.20 5.76 -18.43
C SER A 261 2.13 6.53 -17.11
N SER A 262 2.68 5.99 -16.02
CA SER A 262 2.73 6.71 -14.75
C SER A 262 3.88 7.72 -14.70
N ILE A 263 4.87 7.59 -15.60
CA ILE A 263 5.93 8.59 -15.81
C ILE A 263 5.39 9.60 -16.82
N ARG A 264 5.13 10.82 -16.36
CA ARG A 264 4.43 11.83 -17.16
C ARG A 264 4.75 13.24 -16.69
N THR A 265 4.49 14.21 -17.54
CA THR A 265 4.54 15.63 -17.19
C THR A 265 3.11 16.17 -17.21
N ILE A 266 2.75 16.95 -16.20
CA ILE A 266 1.48 17.67 -16.14
C ILE A 266 1.74 19.17 -16.08
N LEU A 267 0.83 19.97 -16.63
CA LEU A 267 0.88 21.43 -16.51
C LEU A 267 0.06 21.83 -15.29
N LEU A 268 0.67 22.61 -14.40
CA LEU A 268 0.01 23.13 -13.22
C LEU A 268 -0.75 24.43 -13.55
N PRO A 269 -1.92 24.65 -12.95
CA PRO A 269 -2.58 25.96 -13.01
C PRO A 269 -1.65 27.06 -12.48
N PRO A 270 -1.69 28.30 -13.02
CA PRO A 270 -0.80 29.39 -12.60
C PRO A 270 -0.78 29.62 -11.09
N TYR A 271 -1.96 29.62 -10.46
CA TYR A 271 -2.09 29.75 -9.00
C TYR A 271 -1.33 28.66 -8.23
N MET A 272 -1.32 27.41 -8.72
CA MET A 272 -0.56 26.33 -8.09
C MET A 272 0.95 26.54 -8.27
N VAL A 273 1.39 27.11 -9.39
CA VAL A 273 2.80 27.46 -9.62
C VAL A 273 3.26 28.52 -8.63
N GLU A 274 2.45 29.57 -8.41
CA GLU A 274 2.71 30.63 -7.43
C GLU A 274 2.87 30.07 -6.02
N VAL A 275 1.89 29.25 -5.58
CA VAL A 275 1.93 28.59 -4.27
C VAL A 275 3.20 27.74 -4.11
N LEU A 276 3.61 27.01 -5.15
CA LEU A 276 4.83 26.21 -5.10
C LEU A 276 6.11 27.05 -5.18
N ALA A 277 6.08 28.20 -5.84
CA ALA A 277 7.20 29.13 -5.88
C ALA A 277 7.49 29.69 -4.47
N GLU A 278 6.45 30.18 -3.78
CA GLU A 278 6.57 30.63 -2.38
C GLU A 278 7.07 29.51 -1.45
N MET A 279 6.59 28.29 -1.66
CA MET A 279 7.04 27.13 -0.90
C MET A 279 8.52 26.79 -1.19
N LYS A 280 8.99 26.99 -2.42
CA LYS A 280 10.37 26.71 -2.84
C LYS A 280 11.37 27.67 -2.20
N GLU A 281 10.99 28.93 -1.96
CA GLU A 281 11.84 29.89 -1.24
C GLU A 281 12.16 29.43 0.19
N LYS A 282 11.21 28.73 0.81
CA LYS A 282 11.32 28.20 2.18
C LYS A 282 11.84 26.76 2.22
N LYS A 283 12.37 26.23 1.10
CA LYS A 283 12.79 24.82 1.03
C LYS A 283 13.96 24.54 1.98
N THR A 284 13.89 23.38 2.64
CA THR A 284 14.98 22.90 3.51
C THR A 284 15.81 21.79 2.87
N CYS A 285 15.27 21.12 1.84
CA CYS A 285 15.96 20.05 1.11
C CYS A 285 15.38 19.89 -0.30
N ASP A 286 15.87 18.89 -1.02
CA ASP A 286 15.43 18.57 -2.39
C ASP A 286 13.98 18.13 -2.51
N TRP A 287 13.41 17.55 -1.45
CA TRP A 287 12.04 17.03 -1.46
C TRP A 287 11.05 18.17 -1.32
N MET A 288 10.00 18.18 -2.14
CA MET A 288 8.91 19.15 -2.02
C MET A 288 8.15 18.93 -0.71
N PHE A 289 7.90 17.67 -0.33
CA PHE A 289 7.20 17.32 0.92
C PHE A 289 8.10 16.49 1.83
N PRO A 290 9.03 17.13 2.58
CA PRO A 290 9.98 16.42 3.42
C PRO A 290 9.36 15.85 4.70
N SER A 291 10.05 14.87 5.27
CA SER A 291 9.74 14.31 6.57
C SER A 291 10.00 15.36 7.68
N PRO A 292 9.04 15.60 8.59
CA PRO A 292 9.23 16.54 9.69
C PRO A 292 10.11 15.99 10.82
N VAL A 293 10.48 14.70 10.77
CA VAL A 293 11.25 14.02 11.83
C VAL A 293 12.65 13.62 11.36
N LYS A 294 12.82 13.41 10.06
CA LYS A 294 14.07 12.93 9.48
C LYS A 294 14.48 13.85 8.34
N GLU A 295 15.59 14.55 8.54
CA GLU A 295 16.13 15.46 7.54
C GLU A 295 16.54 14.71 6.27
N GLY A 296 16.35 15.33 5.10
CA GLY A 296 16.70 14.75 3.80
C GLY A 296 15.85 13.58 3.31
N GLU A 297 14.91 13.06 4.13
CA GLU A 297 13.98 12.00 3.72
C GLU A 297 12.61 12.55 3.26
N PRO A 298 11.94 11.90 2.30
CA PRO A 298 10.57 12.25 1.95
C PRO A 298 9.60 11.94 3.09
N ARG A 299 8.46 12.63 3.12
CA ARG A 299 7.42 12.39 4.12
C ARG A 299 6.89 10.95 4.04
N ASN A 300 6.70 10.34 5.21
CA ASN A 300 6.19 8.98 5.30
C ASN A 300 4.70 8.88 4.87
N PRO A 301 4.34 7.98 3.94
CA PRO A 301 2.96 7.82 3.46
C PRO A 301 1.92 7.46 4.53
N THR A 302 2.33 6.69 5.54
CA THR A 302 1.46 6.30 6.66
C THR A 302 1.21 7.48 7.60
N SER A 303 2.26 8.26 7.89
CA SER A 303 2.13 9.48 8.70
C SER A 303 1.21 10.51 8.02
N LEU A 304 1.35 10.69 6.70
CA LEU A 304 0.44 11.53 5.92
C LEU A 304 -1.01 11.04 6.02
N LEU A 305 -1.25 9.73 5.91
CA LEU A 305 -2.61 9.17 5.99
C LEU A 305 -3.24 9.43 7.36
N HIS A 306 -2.49 9.26 8.45
CA HIS A 306 -3.00 9.57 9.79
C HIS A 306 -3.35 11.06 9.90
N ARG A 307 -2.49 11.94 9.38
CA ARG A 307 -2.77 13.38 9.43
C ARG A 307 -3.98 13.76 8.58
N PHE A 308 -4.10 13.19 7.39
CA PHE A 308 -5.25 13.37 6.50
C PHE A 308 -6.57 13.03 7.19
N LYS A 309 -6.65 11.86 7.85
CA LYS A 309 -7.84 11.45 8.60
C LYS A 309 -8.18 12.42 9.74
N LEU A 310 -7.17 12.94 10.43
CA LEU A 310 -7.36 13.93 11.48
C LEU A 310 -7.88 15.27 10.92
N ILE A 311 -7.37 15.70 9.76
CA ILE A 311 -7.82 16.94 9.10
C ILE A 311 -9.28 16.81 8.68
N LEU A 312 -9.67 15.70 8.01
CA LEU A 312 -11.07 15.43 7.66
C LEU A 312 -12.01 15.50 8.87
N GLN A 313 -11.62 14.86 9.97
CA GLN A 313 -12.41 14.88 11.20
C GLN A 313 -12.57 16.30 11.74
N ARG A 314 -11.49 17.10 11.73
CA ARG A 314 -11.49 18.47 12.25
C ARG A 314 -12.19 19.47 11.34
N SER A 315 -12.30 19.19 10.06
CA SER A 315 -13.04 20.02 9.08
C SER A 315 -14.52 19.63 8.96
N GLY A 316 -15.00 18.69 9.77
CA GLY A 316 -16.39 18.19 9.70
C GLY A 316 -16.72 17.60 8.33
N CYS A 317 -15.74 17.00 7.66
CA CYS A 317 -15.90 16.38 6.35
C CYS A 317 -16.13 14.87 6.49
N LYS A 318 -16.76 14.26 5.49
CA LYS A 318 -16.91 12.80 5.42
C LYS A 318 -15.57 12.05 5.52
N ASP A 319 -15.61 10.86 6.12
CA ASP A 319 -14.43 10.02 6.29
C ASP A 319 -14.04 9.28 5.00
N ILE A 320 -13.35 9.97 4.10
CA ILE A 320 -12.91 9.42 2.81
C ILE A 320 -11.49 8.84 2.85
N ARG A 321 -11.14 7.97 1.90
CA ARG A 321 -9.77 7.47 1.71
C ARG A 321 -8.91 8.55 1.08
N PHE A 322 -7.59 8.48 1.23
CA PHE A 322 -6.71 9.43 0.54
C PHE A 322 -6.91 9.40 -0.98
N HIS A 323 -7.13 8.21 -1.55
CA HIS A 323 -7.36 8.07 -2.99
C HIS A 323 -8.71 8.65 -3.46
N ASP A 324 -9.62 8.93 -2.54
CA ASP A 324 -10.90 9.56 -2.86
C ASP A 324 -10.74 11.06 -3.16
N LEU A 325 -9.59 11.67 -2.81
CA LEU A 325 -9.28 13.02 -3.26
C LEU A 325 -8.99 13.07 -4.78
N ARG A 326 -8.23 12.11 -5.33
CA ARG A 326 -8.13 11.89 -6.79
C ARG A 326 -9.52 11.72 -7.42
N HIS A 327 -10.40 10.97 -6.78
CA HIS A 327 -11.78 10.81 -7.28
C HIS A 327 -12.54 12.15 -7.27
N THR A 328 -12.30 12.98 -6.26
CA THR A 328 -12.84 14.34 -6.18
C THR A 328 -12.33 15.20 -7.33
N PHE A 329 -11.01 15.24 -7.55
CA PHE A 329 -10.40 15.95 -8.70
C PHE A 329 -11.01 15.48 -10.03
N ALA A 330 -11.06 14.18 -10.27
CA ALA A 330 -11.53 13.62 -11.54
C ALA A 330 -13.01 13.93 -11.80
N THR A 331 -13.85 13.87 -10.77
CA THR A 331 -15.27 14.20 -10.86
C THR A 331 -15.45 15.68 -11.20
N MET A 332 -14.79 16.57 -10.44
CA MET A 332 -14.83 18.00 -10.71
C MET A 332 -14.27 18.35 -12.10
N ALA A 333 -13.20 17.70 -12.54
CA ALA A 333 -12.62 17.94 -13.86
C ALA A 333 -13.62 17.61 -14.98
N ILE A 334 -14.32 16.49 -14.87
CA ILE A 334 -15.35 16.08 -15.84
C ILE A 334 -16.55 17.03 -15.79
N GLU A 335 -17.01 17.41 -14.60
CA GLU A 335 -18.11 18.37 -14.41
C GLU A 335 -17.78 19.76 -14.96
N ASN A 336 -16.49 20.12 -15.04
CA ASN A 336 -16.02 21.35 -15.68
C ASN A 336 -15.66 21.14 -17.17
N GLY A 337 -16.01 19.99 -17.73
CA GLY A 337 -15.93 19.71 -19.16
C GLY A 337 -14.53 19.35 -19.67
N MET A 338 -13.64 18.82 -18.80
CA MET A 338 -12.38 18.19 -19.22
C MET A 338 -12.68 16.87 -19.95
N ASP A 339 -12.04 16.66 -21.10
CA ASP A 339 -12.22 15.40 -21.83
C ASP A 339 -11.54 14.22 -21.10
N VAL A 340 -12.12 13.04 -21.26
CA VAL A 340 -11.71 11.84 -20.51
C VAL A 340 -10.29 11.39 -20.85
N LYS A 341 -9.81 11.65 -22.08
CA LYS A 341 -8.48 11.24 -22.51
C LYS A 341 -7.42 12.13 -21.87
N THR A 342 -7.65 13.44 -21.83
CA THR A 342 -6.80 14.40 -21.11
C THR A 342 -6.78 14.08 -19.62
N LEU A 343 -7.95 13.87 -19.00
CA LEU A 343 -8.03 13.47 -17.59
C LEU A 343 -7.24 12.19 -17.33
N SER A 344 -7.42 11.16 -18.17
CA SER A 344 -6.69 9.88 -18.10
C SER A 344 -5.18 10.07 -18.16
N GLY A 345 -4.70 10.99 -19.01
CA GLY A 345 -3.30 11.40 -19.10
C GLY A 345 -2.81 12.04 -17.81
N ILE A 346 -3.53 13.04 -17.29
CA ILE A 346 -3.17 13.77 -16.05
C ILE A 346 -3.10 12.83 -14.84
N ILE A 347 -4.09 11.95 -14.68
CA ILE A 347 -4.10 10.99 -13.57
C ILE A 347 -3.24 9.75 -13.83
N GLY A 348 -2.64 9.58 -15.01
CA GLY A 348 -1.74 8.48 -15.32
C GLY A 348 -2.42 7.11 -15.24
N HIS A 349 -3.60 6.97 -15.87
CA HIS A 349 -4.23 5.69 -16.15
C HIS A 349 -3.61 5.06 -17.41
N ILE A 350 -3.46 3.73 -17.43
CA ILE A 350 -2.92 3.00 -18.60
C ILE A 350 -3.94 3.01 -19.75
N SER A 351 -5.22 2.91 -19.42
CA SER A 351 -6.33 2.94 -20.38
C SER A 351 -7.36 3.97 -19.94
N ALA A 352 -7.86 4.75 -20.90
CA ALA A 352 -8.99 5.66 -20.69
C ALA A 352 -10.26 4.92 -20.28
N GLU A 353 -10.40 3.64 -20.63
CA GLU A 353 -11.49 2.77 -20.18
C GLU A 353 -11.57 2.69 -18.64
N THR A 354 -10.43 2.73 -17.95
CA THR A 354 -10.41 2.79 -16.48
C THR A 354 -11.02 4.08 -15.97
N THR A 355 -10.77 5.21 -16.64
CA THR A 355 -11.35 6.50 -16.31
C THR A 355 -12.85 6.51 -16.63
N LEU A 356 -13.25 5.98 -17.80
CA LEU A 356 -14.66 5.84 -18.18
C LEU A 356 -15.42 4.99 -17.16
N ASN A 357 -14.97 3.77 -16.89
CA ASN A 357 -15.62 2.86 -15.95
C ASN A 357 -15.76 3.41 -14.52
N ILE A 358 -14.97 4.43 -14.14
CA ILE A 358 -15.01 5.03 -12.81
C ILE A 358 -15.84 6.32 -12.81
N TYR A 359 -15.84 7.11 -13.89
CA TYR A 359 -16.38 8.47 -13.90
C TYR A 359 -17.32 8.81 -15.07
N SER A 360 -17.70 7.86 -15.93
CA SER A 360 -18.49 8.12 -17.15
C SER A 360 -19.99 8.33 -16.92
N HIS A 361 -20.44 8.60 -15.71
CA HIS A 361 -21.85 8.92 -15.49
C HIS A 361 -22.13 10.31 -16.09
N ILE A 362 -22.82 10.34 -17.22
CA ILE A 362 -23.28 11.58 -17.87
C ILE A 362 -24.31 12.23 -16.95
N THR A 363 -24.02 13.43 -16.47
CA THR A 363 -24.99 14.27 -15.75
C THR A 363 -25.74 15.17 -16.73
N ASP A 364 -26.91 15.66 -16.32
CA ASP A 364 -27.65 16.62 -17.14
C ASP A 364 -26.91 17.96 -17.29
N THR A 365 -26.13 18.35 -16.27
CA THR A 365 -25.19 19.47 -16.35
C THR A 365 -24.15 19.29 -17.47
N MET A 366 -23.59 18.09 -17.64
CA MET A 366 -22.65 17.81 -18.74
C MET A 366 -23.32 17.91 -20.12
N ARG A 367 -24.58 17.46 -20.24
CA ARG A 367 -25.34 17.56 -21.49
C ARG A 367 -25.62 19.03 -21.86
N VAL A 368 -26.05 19.82 -20.87
CA VAL A 368 -26.29 21.25 -21.03
C VAL A 368 -25.01 22.00 -21.41
N GLN A 369 -23.90 21.73 -20.73
CA GLN A 369 -22.59 22.32 -21.07
C GLN A 369 -22.14 21.96 -22.49
N ALA A 370 -22.34 20.71 -22.92
CA ALA A 370 -22.02 20.30 -24.28
C ALA A 370 -22.87 21.06 -25.32
N SER A 371 -24.18 21.21 -25.06
CA SER A 371 -25.08 22.00 -25.92
C SER A 371 -24.65 23.46 -26.02
N VAL A 372 -24.37 24.12 -24.89
CA VAL A 372 -23.93 25.53 -24.86
C VAL A 372 -22.59 25.71 -25.58
N LYS A 373 -21.64 24.78 -25.40
CA LYS A 373 -20.35 24.83 -26.12
C LYS A 373 -20.53 24.68 -27.64
N ILE A 374 -21.44 23.83 -28.09
CA ILE A 374 -21.76 23.67 -29.52
C ILE A 374 -22.40 24.94 -30.05
N ASP A 375 -23.36 25.51 -29.33
CA ASP A 375 -24.06 26.73 -29.76
C ASP A 375 -23.12 27.94 -29.86
N ARG A 376 -22.20 28.10 -28.90
CA ARG A 376 -21.15 29.12 -28.96
C ARG A 376 -20.19 28.93 -30.14
N LYS A 377 -19.71 27.70 -30.37
CA LYS A 377 -18.66 27.43 -31.37
C LYS A 377 -19.16 27.29 -32.79
N ILE A 378 -20.34 26.69 -32.97
CA ILE A 378 -20.93 26.42 -34.29
C ILE A 378 -22.02 27.44 -34.59
N GLY A 379 -22.89 27.73 -33.63
CA GLY A 379 -23.97 28.70 -33.78
C GLY A 379 -23.52 30.16 -33.67
N GLY A 380 -22.31 30.43 -33.17
CA GLY A 380 -21.77 31.78 -32.99
C GLY A 380 -22.52 32.62 -31.95
N THR A 381 -23.30 31.97 -31.08
CA THR A 381 -24.13 32.65 -30.08
C THR A 381 -23.35 32.97 -28.80
N ASN A 382 -23.83 33.93 -28.02
CA ASN A 382 -23.36 34.18 -26.65
C ASN A 382 -24.15 33.35 -25.62
N ALA A 383 -24.62 32.15 -25.98
CA ALA A 383 -25.45 31.34 -25.11
C ALA A 383 -24.81 31.16 -23.73
N GLU A 384 -25.51 31.59 -22.67
CA GLU A 384 -25.03 31.44 -21.30
C GLU A 384 -25.36 30.05 -20.76
N MET A 385 -24.59 29.61 -19.75
CA MET A 385 -25.01 28.40 -19.05
C MET A 385 -26.34 28.69 -18.36
N PRO A 386 -27.37 27.83 -18.49
CA PRO A 386 -28.58 27.98 -17.72
C PRO A 386 -28.23 28.01 -16.24
N GLU A 387 -28.78 28.99 -15.51
CA GLU A 387 -28.65 28.96 -14.06
C GLU A 387 -29.17 27.61 -13.55
N PRO A 388 -28.48 26.98 -12.58
CA PRO A 388 -28.96 25.75 -12.01
C PRO A 388 -30.37 25.98 -11.48
N LYS A 389 -31.36 25.27 -12.05
CA LYS A 389 -32.68 25.19 -11.42
C LYS A 389 -32.44 24.63 -10.02
N ASN A 390 -32.60 25.46 -9.00
CA ASN A 390 -32.69 25.03 -7.62
C ASN A 390 -33.99 24.23 -7.44
N GLU A 391 -34.09 23.07 -8.08
CA GLU A 391 -34.97 22.03 -7.59
C GLU A 391 -34.34 21.53 -6.29
N PRO A 392 -35.08 21.50 -5.17
CA PRO A 392 -34.55 20.99 -3.93
C PRO A 392 -34.23 19.52 -4.15
N SER A 393 -32.95 19.23 -4.40
CA SER A 393 -32.40 17.90 -4.22
C SER A 393 -32.85 17.43 -2.84
N LYS A 394 -33.46 16.25 -2.75
CA LYS A 394 -33.73 15.55 -1.50
C LYS A 394 -32.40 15.19 -0.82
N THR A 395 -31.73 16.23 -0.34
CA THR A 395 -30.54 16.19 0.49
C THR A 395 -30.95 16.90 1.75
N VAL A 396 -30.76 16.20 2.86
CA VAL A 396 -30.96 16.67 4.22
C VAL A 396 -30.53 18.13 4.34
N SER A 397 -31.47 18.98 4.74
CA SER A 397 -31.31 20.39 5.06
C SER A 397 -30.00 20.65 5.81
N SER A 398 -29.03 21.31 5.17
CA SER A 398 -27.88 21.90 5.85
C SER A 398 -28.11 23.40 5.97
N GLU A 399 -28.88 23.80 6.98
CA GLU A 399 -28.76 25.13 7.58
C GLU A 399 -27.33 25.27 8.11
N ILE A 400 -26.45 25.96 7.37
CA ILE A 400 -25.21 26.51 7.92
C ILE A 400 -25.03 27.90 7.32
N ASP A 401 -25.82 28.84 7.84
CA ASP A 401 -25.52 30.26 7.74
C ASP A 401 -24.64 30.59 8.96
N GLY A 402 -23.33 30.52 8.76
CA GLY A 402 -22.36 30.73 9.82
C GLY A 402 -20.93 30.58 9.31
N PHE A 403 -20.12 31.63 9.45
CA PHE A 403 -18.69 31.60 9.19
C PHE A 403 -18.05 30.37 9.85
N PHE A 404 -17.40 29.51 9.04
CA PHE A 404 -16.66 28.36 9.56
C PHE A 404 -15.47 28.86 10.39
N GLU A 405 -15.58 28.76 11.72
CA GLU A 405 -14.44 28.93 12.60
C GLU A 405 -13.65 27.61 12.70
N PRO A 406 -12.37 27.58 12.33
CA PRO A 406 -11.56 26.38 12.43
C PRO A 406 -11.51 25.84 13.86
N TYR A 407 -11.71 24.53 14.02
CA TYR A 407 -11.64 23.86 15.32
C TYR A 407 -10.28 24.10 15.98
N LYS A 408 -10.22 24.95 17.02
CA LYS A 408 -9.02 25.15 17.84
C LYS A 408 -8.91 24.00 18.83
N PRO A 409 -7.98 23.04 18.66
CA PRO A 409 -7.87 21.94 19.62
C PRO A 409 -7.47 22.48 20.99
N LYS A 410 -8.12 22.00 22.07
CA LYS A 410 -7.58 22.14 23.42
C LYS A 410 -6.23 21.42 23.47
N ILE A 411 -5.12 22.16 23.30
CA ILE A 411 -3.76 21.65 23.42
C ILE A 411 -3.61 21.16 24.87
N ARG A 412 -3.65 19.84 25.08
CA ARG A 412 -3.45 19.28 26.41
C ARG A 412 -1.98 19.40 26.79
N LYS A 413 -1.70 19.90 28.00
CA LYS A 413 -0.33 20.04 28.55
C LYS A 413 0.38 18.68 28.54
N SER A 414 1.70 18.70 28.30
CA SER A 414 2.54 17.50 28.32
C SER A 414 2.28 16.64 29.58
N GLY A 415 2.09 15.34 29.40
CA GLY A 415 1.89 14.40 30.52
C GLY A 415 0.44 14.20 30.99
N THR A 416 -0.55 14.59 30.19
CA THR A 416 -2.00 14.40 30.46
C THR A 416 -2.67 13.32 29.60
N GLY A 417 -1.91 12.64 28.74
CA GLY A 417 -2.40 11.60 27.83
C GLY A 417 -3.22 12.12 26.65
N CYS A 418 -3.54 11.23 25.71
CA CYS A 418 -4.33 11.51 24.51
C CYS A 418 -5.60 10.67 24.50
N ILE A 419 -6.70 11.17 23.94
CA ILE A 419 -7.95 10.41 23.80
C ILE A 419 -8.40 10.43 22.35
N TYR A 420 -8.82 9.27 21.86
CA TYR A 420 -9.22 9.03 20.49
C TYR A 420 -10.56 8.28 20.48
N GLN A 421 -11.46 8.64 19.59
CA GLN A 421 -12.64 7.83 19.30
C GLN A 421 -12.23 6.71 18.34
N VAL A 422 -12.43 5.46 18.76
CA VAL A 422 -12.04 4.26 17.98
C VAL A 422 -13.18 3.81 17.06
N ASN A 423 -14.42 3.92 17.54
CA ASN A 423 -15.67 3.77 16.79
C ASN A 423 -16.82 4.50 17.54
N GLU A 424 -18.05 4.44 17.04
CA GLU A 424 -19.22 5.14 17.62
C GLU A 424 -19.40 4.87 19.13
N ASN A 425 -19.09 3.66 19.59
CA ASN A 425 -19.33 3.21 20.97
C ASN A 425 -18.04 2.91 21.75
N LEU A 426 -16.87 3.38 21.30
CA LEU A 426 -15.59 3.07 21.91
C LEU A 426 -14.58 4.20 21.78
N TRP A 427 -14.04 4.62 22.93
CA TRP A 427 -12.99 5.62 23.09
C TRP A 427 -11.74 4.97 23.69
N GLU A 428 -10.56 5.32 23.19
CA GLU A 428 -9.24 4.92 23.68
C GLU A 428 -8.54 6.13 24.29
N GLY A 429 -8.08 6.00 25.54
CA GLY A 429 -7.18 6.94 26.19
C GLY A 429 -5.78 6.35 26.27
N SER A 430 -4.76 7.02 25.71
CA SER A 430 -3.38 6.58 25.72
C SER A 430 -2.48 7.50 26.56
N PHE A 431 -1.59 6.92 27.36
CA PHE A 431 -0.56 7.63 28.12
C PHE A 431 0.84 7.09 27.80
N TYR A 432 1.81 7.98 27.60
CA TYR A 432 3.18 7.65 27.19
C TYR A 432 4.23 8.22 28.16
N PRO A 433 4.34 7.69 29.39
CA PRO A 433 5.37 8.15 30.31
C PRO A 433 6.77 7.67 29.90
N ARG A 434 7.78 8.43 30.30
CA ARG A 434 9.19 8.01 30.27
C ARG A 434 9.50 7.19 31.53
N LEU A 435 9.96 5.95 31.33
CA LEU A 435 10.40 5.07 32.41
C LEU A 435 11.82 5.45 32.88
N PRO A 436 12.23 5.02 34.10
CA PRO A 436 13.63 5.08 34.53
C PRO A 436 14.47 4.21 33.58
N GLY A 437 15.37 4.82 32.80
CA GLY A 437 16.02 4.19 31.65
C GLY A 437 15.66 4.81 30.27
N GLY A 438 14.90 5.91 30.24
CA GLY A 438 14.70 6.75 29.05
C GLY A 438 13.70 6.22 28.01
N LYS A 439 13.37 4.92 28.03
CA LYS A 439 12.38 4.31 27.15
C LYS A 439 10.96 4.80 27.47
N ARG A 440 10.17 5.07 26.43
CA ARG A 440 8.73 5.38 26.54
C ARG A 440 7.92 4.10 26.45
N LYS A 441 6.92 3.92 27.32
CA LYS A 441 5.97 2.80 27.26
C LYS A 441 4.55 3.32 27.09
N LYS A 442 3.76 2.69 26.22
CA LYS A 442 2.35 3.06 25.96
C LYS A 442 1.43 2.33 26.95
N PHE A 443 0.49 3.04 27.55
CA PHE A 443 -0.59 2.48 28.38
C PHE A 443 -1.95 2.96 27.86
N ASN A 444 -2.95 2.09 27.85
CA ASN A 444 -4.25 2.35 27.22
C ASN A 444 -5.43 2.03 28.14
N VAL A 445 -6.43 2.92 28.17
CA VAL A 445 -7.76 2.68 28.74
C VAL A 445 -8.82 2.75 27.64
N TYR A 446 -9.91 2.01 27.83
CA TYR A 446 -11.06 2.08 26.93
C TYR A 446 -12.36 2.36 27.67
N ALA A 447 -13.26 3.12 27.04
CA ALA A 447 -14.61 3.37 27.56
C ALA A 447 -15.63 3.60 26.44
N LYS A 448 -16.92 3.41 26.76
CA LYS A 448 -18.01 3.61 25.79
C LYS A 448 -18.29 5.09 25.47
N THR A 449 -17.98 5.99 26.39
CA THR A 449 -18.15 7.44 26.22
C THR A 449 -16.84 8.18 26.49
N ARG A 450 -16.67 9.34 25.87
CA ARG A 450 -15.49 10.21 26.03
C ARG A 450 -15.23 10.57 27.49
N GLU A 451 -16.26 10.98 28.24
CA GLU A 451 -16.14 11.36 29.65
C GLU A 451 -15.69 10.20 30.54
N LYS A 452 -16.23 9.00 30.31
CA LYS A 452 -15.79 7.79 31.01
C LYS A 452 -14.34 7.45 30.66
N CYS A 453 -13.94 7.67 29.41
CA CYS A 453 -12.56 7.47 28.97
C CYS A 453 -11.61 8.48 29.64
N GLU A 454 -12.05 9.74 29.80
CA GLU A 454 -11.30 10.79 30.48
C GLU A 454 -11.06 10.48 31.95
N LYS A 455 -12.11 10.07 32.69
CA LYS A 455 -11.99 9.66 34.09
C LYS A 455 -11.04 8.46 34.27
N LYS A 456 -11.18 7.44 33.41
CA LYS A 456 -10.30 6.26 33.42
C LYS A 456 -8.84 6.62 33.09
N LEU A 457 -8.62 7.52 32.13
CA LEU A 457 -7.28 7.94 31.74
C LEU A 457 -6.61 8.74 32.86
N ALA A 458 -7.34 9.65 33.51
CA ALA A 458 -6.82 10.42 34.64
C ALA A 458 -6.37 9.51 35.80
N LYS A 459 -7.19 8.51 36.15
CA LYS A 459 -6.85 7.51 37.19
C LYS A 459 -5.59 6.73 36.83
N MET A 460 -5.51 6.20 35.61
CA MET A 460 -4.33 5.48 35.12
C MET A 460 -3.07 6.35 35.16
N ILE A 461 -3.17 7.62 34.74
CA ILE A 461 -2.03 8.54 34.74
C ILE A 461 -1.49 8.74 36.16
N ALA A 462 -2.37 8.91 37.15
CA ALA A 462 -1.97 9.05 38.55
C ALA A 462 -1.24 7.79 39.06
N GLU A 463 -1.81 6.60 38.81
CA GLU A 463 -1.21 5.31 39.18
C GLU A 463 0.16 5.12 38.54
N LYS A 464 0.28 5.34 37.22
CA LYS A 464 1.55 5.17 36.50
C LYS A 464 2.60 6.21 36.86
N LYS A 465 2.21 7.46 37.16
CA LYS A 465 3.16 8.45 37.69
C LYS A 465 3.68 8.06 39.06
N ALA A 466 2.84 7.53 39.95
CA ALA A 466 3.25 7.05 41.27
C ALA A 466 4.19 5.84 41.19
N GLU A 467 3.88 4.85 40.33
CA GLU A 467 4.76 3.70 40.07
C GLU A 467 6.14 4.16 39.57
N ILE A 468 6.18 5.07 38.60
CA ILE A 468 7.44 5.58 38.03
C ILE A 468 8.23 6.37 39.07
N ALA A 469 7.57 7.14 39.95
CA ALA A 469 8.22 7.85 41.04
C ALA A 469 8.90 6.89 42.01
N LYS A 470 8.21 5.80 42.39
CA LYS A 470 8.77 4.72 43.24
C LYS A 470 9.97 4.04 42.56
N MET A 471 9.88 3.72 41.26
CA MET A 471 11.00 3.11 40.53
C MET A 471 12.23 4.04 40.44
N LYS A 472 12.01 5.35 40.27
CA LYS A 472 13.10 6.35 40.28
C LYS A 472 13.74 6.49 41.67
N GLN A 473 12.95 6.39 42.75
CA GLN A 473 13.47 6.41 44.11
C GLN A 473 14.28 5.15 44.44
N ALA A 474 13.84 3.98 43.96
CA ALA A 474 14.58 2.73 44.13
C ALA A 474 15.94 2.76 43.39
N GLN A 475 15.99 3.31 42.15
CA GLN A 475 17.23 3.50 41.40
C GLN A 475 18.20 4.54 41.98
N LYS A 476 17.75 5.39 42.91
CA LYS A 476 18.62 6.34 43.61
C LYS A 476 19.16 5.78 44.93
N LYS A 477 18.61 4.66 45.42
CA LYS A 477 18.95 4.05 46.71
C LYS A 477 19.79 2.77 46.59
N GLY A 478 19.96 2.24 45.39
CA GLY A 478 20.93 1.20 45.04
C GLY A 478 21.85 1.74 43.96
#